data_AF-A0A958N807-F1
#
_entry.id   AF-A0A958N807-F1
#
_cell.length_a   1.000
_cell.length_b   1.000
_cell.length_c   1.000
_cell.angle_alpha   90.00
_cell.angle_beta   90.00
_cell.angle_gamma   90.00
#
_symmetry.space_group_name_H-M   'P 1'
#
loop_
_entity.id
_entity.type
_entity.pdbx_description
1 polymer ?
#
loop_
_entity_poly.entity_id
_entity_poly.type
_entity_poly.pdbx_seq_one_letter_code
_entity_poly.pdbx_strand_id
1 'polypeptide(L)'
;MANRSLLSLARIILMVSLPSFAYSAAVDCEDIVVKGQIAETLEAWDHQSSQIRDLLSGKLVKESLNSVFSIDLSDGERVAQRKVELKKKLETQLDEEMRQLPFSECIIGKKADENNVEEIRRKFKELVELKLKFLDLPSEKRLSILGFQSEQLKNRKEIEEIQKVQGEVEENANQISKLLNEVEKSSQRKNLDDDSAESLLLVRKVRKEIVDLKLKITEKAQQRLSRISNARDTLNQFATLVNRNDSKVSRKDLLQGYRSVTTEWRILLDDLFKSDNESDAPPKIPTFDESTLSEETQREIQEAKEERARYLELRKNLESEGNNRKYGLILTAGRLRAQFLEKLKKNSRNEVFELNNENVEDLVREIRLIPYRPV
;
A
#
# COMPACT_ATOMS: atom_id res chain seq x y z
N MET A 1 6.77 -52.36 -29.00
CA MET A 1 7.11 -52.11 -30.42
C MET A 1 7.13 -50.60 -30.58
N ALA A 2 8.30 -49.94 -30.50
CA ALA A 2 9.33 -49.93 -31.54
C ALA A 2 8.77 -49.35 -32.84
N ASN A 3 9.37 -48.39 -33.54
CA ASN A 3 10.57 -47.58 -33.41
C ASN A 3 10.64 -46.83 -34.77
N ARG A 4 11.55 -45.85 -34.90
CA ARG A 4 12.01 -45.19 -36.15
C ARG A 4 11.16 -43.99 -36.59
N SER A 5 11.75 -42.86 -36.96
CA SER A 5 13.16 -42.49 -37.19
C SER A 5 13.14 -40.97 -37.44
N LEU A 6 13.84 -40.15 -36.66
CA LEU A 6 15.23 -39.72 -36.90
C LEU A 6 15.44 -39.10 -38.30
N LEU A 7 15.86 -37.81 -38.28
CA LEU A 7 16.54 -36.96 -39.27
C LEU A 7 15.87 -35.57 -39.21
N SER A 8 16.45 -34.46 -38.76
CA SER A 8 17.83 -34.00 -38.52
C SER A 8 17.76 -32.94 -37.37
N LEU A 9 18.64 -32.78 -36.39
CA LEU A 9 20.11 -32.84 -36.31
C LEU A 9 20.81 -32.04 -37.41
N ALA A 10 20.72 -30.71 -37.30
CA ALA A 10 21.85 -29.79 -37.46
C ALA A 10 21.33 -28.34 -37.53
N ARG A 11 21.61 -27.54 -36.50
CA ARG A 11 22.14 -26.18 -36.69
C ARG A 11 22.58 -25.56 -35.35
N ILE A 12 23.88 -25.78 -35.06
CA ILE A 12 24.87 -24.75 -34.67
C ILE A 12 24.49 -23.98 -33.40
N ILE A 13 24.90 -24.44 -32.21
CA ILE A 13 26.19 -24.07 -31.56
C ILE A 13 26.88 -22.91 -32.29
N LEU A 14 26.41 -21.68 -32.04
CA LEU A 14 27.29 -20.52 -32.09
C LEU A 14 27.92 -20.38 -30.70
N MET A 15 28.91 -21.26 -30.47
CA MET A 15 30.14 -20.83 -29.85
C MET A 15 30.67 -19.69 -30.73
N VAL A 16 30.32 -18.46 -30.40
CA VAL A 16 31.30 -17.40 -30.61
C VAL A 16 32.31 -17.62 -29.49
N SER A 17 33.30 -18.44 -29.81
CA SER A 17 34.66 -18.23 -29.35
C SER A 17 34.98 -16.77 -29.66
N LEU A 18 34.68 -15.89 -28.71
CA LEU A 18 35.34 -14.60 -28.69
C LEU A 18 36.81 -14.96 -28.50
N PRO A 19 37.68 -14.58 -29.44
CA PRO A 19 39.10 -14.71 -29.23
C PRO A 19 39.41 -14.07 -27.88
N SER A 20 40.24 -14.75 -27.08
CA SER A 20 40.99 -14.15 -25.98
C SER A 20 41.87 -13.05 -26.54
N PHE A 21 41.25 -11.95 -26.99
CA PHE A 21 41.90 -10.68 -27.05
C PHE A 21 42.01 -10.25 -25.61
N ALA A 22 43.19 -10.46 -25.05
CA ALA A 22 43.76 -9.54 -24.10
C ALA A 22 43.88 -8.16 -24.79
N TYR A 23 42.74 -7.52 -25.03
CA TYR A 23 42.68 -6.07 -25.08
C TYR A 23 42.68 -5.67 -23.61
N SER A 24 43.88 -5.39 -23.07
CA SER A 24 43.95 -4.35 -22.06
C SER A 24 43.59 -3.05 -22.79
N ALA A 25 42.29 -2.85 -23.04
CA ALA A 25 41.79 -1.51 -23.21
C ALA A 25 42.17 -0.82 -21.92
N ALA A 26 43.14 0.10 -21.99
CA ALA A 26 43.39 0.99 -20.87
C ALA A 26 42.02 1.58 -20.52
N VAL A 27 41.46 1.19 -19.38
CA VAL A 27 40.24 1.81 -18.88
C VAL A 27 40.59 3.28 -18.77
N ASP A 28 39.99 4.07 -19.65
CA ASP A 28 40.18 5.50 -19.64
C ASP A 28 39.47 5.98 -18.39
N CYS A 29 40.23 6.07 -17.29
CA CYS A 29 39.79 6.61 -16.02
C CYS A 29 39.64 8.13 -16.17
N GLU A 30 38.91 8.59 -17.19
CA GLU A 30 38.50 9.97 -17.30
C GLU A 30 37.75 10.32 -16.04
N ASP A 31 38.27 11.33 -15.35
CA ASP A 31 37.92 11.69 -14.00
C ASP A 31 36.40 11.94 -13.85
N ILE A 32 35.73 12.38 -14.91
CA ILE A 32 34.29 12.68 -14.94
C ILE A 32 33.44 11.40 -15.00
N VAL A 33 33.80 10.44 -15.85
CA VAL A 33 33.03 9.20 -16.04
C VAL A 33 33.11 8.33 -14.78
N VAL A 34 34.32 8.20 -14.22
CA VAL A 34 34.53 7.44 -12.97
C VAL A 34 33.83 8.09 -11.79
N LYS A 35 33.91 9.42 -11.64
CA LYS A 35 33.17 10.14 -10.59
C LYS A 35 31.65 9.99 -10.74
N GLY A 36 31.14 10.00 -11.98
CA GLY A 36 29.72 9.75 -12.27
C GLY A 36 29.27 8.36 -11.80
N GLN A 37 30.01 7.32 -12.18
CA GLN A 37 29.68 5.94 -11.79
C GLN A 37 29.79 5.68 -10.28
N ILE A 38 30.77 6.31 -9.62
CA ILE A 38 30.90 6.27 -8.15
C ILE A 38 29.68 6.93 -7.51
N ALA A 39 29.30 8.14 -7.97
CA ALA A 39 28.15 8.86 -7.44
C ALA A 39 26.84 8.05 -7.62
N GLU A 40 26.60 7.50 -8.81
CA GLU A 40 25.43 6.65 -9.08
C GLU A 40 25.38 5.40 -8.18
N THR A 41 26.54 4.77 -7.94
CA THR A 41 26.63 3.58 -7.07
C THR A 41 26.34 3.94 -5.62
N LEU A 42 26.92 5.04 -5.13
CA LEU A 42 26.68 5.54 -3.77
C LEU A 42 25.22 5.93 -3.57
N GLU A 43 24.62 6.62 -4.55
CA GLU A 43 23.21 7.00 -4.53
C GLU A 43 22.30 5.76 -4.50
N ALA A 44 22.58 4.75 -5.33
CA ALA A 44 21.84 3.50 -5.35
C ALA A 44 21.93 2.76 -3.99
N TRP A 45 23.10 2.73 -3.36
CA TRP A 45 23.27 2.11 -2.04
C TRP A 45 22.62 2.91 -0.92
N ASP A 46 22.65 4.23 -0.97
CA ASP A 46 21.94 5.09 -0.03
C ASP A 46 20.43 4.91 -0.13
N HIS A 47 19.92 4.81 -1.35
CA HIS A 47 18.51 4.51 -1.62
C HIS A 47 18.11 3.14 -1.04
N GLN A 48 18.86 2.08 -1.34
CA GLN A 48 18.61 0.76 -0.74
C GLN A 48 18.70 0.76 0.79
N SER A 49 19.69 1.47 1.35
CA SER A 49 19.85 1.59 2.79
C SER A 49 18.66 2.31 3.42
N SER A 50 18.17 3.37 2.79
CA SER A 50 16.96 4.09 3.20
C SER A 50 15.75 3.16 3.23
N GLN A 51 15.54 2.38 2.17
CA GLN A 51 14.44 1.42 2.09
C GLN A 51 14.49 0.37 3.20
N ILE A 52 15.68 -0.15 3.53
CA ILE A 52 15.81 -1.13 4.62
C ILE A 52 15.57 -0.48 5.97
N ARG A 53 16.01 0.77 6.19
CA ARG A 53 15.71 1.53 7.41
C ARG A 53 14.21 1.78 7.54
N ASP A 54 13.54 2.15 6.45
CA ASP A 54 12.10 2.34 6.40
C ASP A 54 11.36 1.03 6.72
N LEU A 55 11.75 -0.08 6.09
CA LEU A 55 11.25 -1.43 6.37
C LEU A 55 11.39 -1.80 7.85
N LEU A 56 12.58 -1.59 8.43
CA LEU A 56 12.87 -1.86 9.84
C LEU A 56 12.12 -0.94 10.81
N SER A 57 11.72 0.25 10.35
CA SER A 57 10.90 1.21 11.11
C SER A 57 9.40 0.98 10.93
N GLY A 58 9.00 0.03 10.08
CA GLY A 58 7.59 -0.27 9.79
C GLY A 58 6.93 0.71 8.81
N LYS A 59 7.70 1.45 8.01
CA LYS A 59 7.19 2.31 6.93
C LYS A 59 7.06 1.53 5.63
N LEU A 60 6.16 1.98 4.75
CA LEU A 60 5.97 1.39 3.42
C LEU A 60 7.22 1.55 2.54
N VAL A 61 7.69 0.45 1.97
CA VAL A 61 8.68 0.46 0.90
C VAL A 61 7.93 0.27 -0.42
N LYS A 62 8.06 1.26 -1.32
CA LYS A 62 7.33 1.27 -2.61
C LYS A 62 7.88 0.25 -3.60
N GLU A 63 9.16 -0.09 -3.47
CA GLU A 63 9.87 -0.99 -4.38
C GLU A 63 9.83 -2.43 -3.92
N SER A 64 10.17 -3.34 -4.82
CA SER A 64 10.20 -4.77 -4.54
C SER A 64 11.26 -5.10 -3.50
N LEU A 65 10.86 -5.59 -2.32
CA LEU A 65 11.82 -6.05 -1.32
C LEU A 65 12.69 -7.20 -1.84
N ASN A 66 12.19 -7.99 -2.77
CA ASN A 66 12.98 -9.06 -3.39
C ASN A 66 14.13 -8.51 -4.24
N SER A 67 14.01 -7.32 -4.84
CA SER A 67 15.15 -6.69 -5.53
C SER A 67 16.18 -6.15 -4.53
N VAL A 68 15.72 -5.53 -3.43
CA VAL A 68 16.58 -4.99 -2.36
C VAL A 68 17.45 -6.09 -1.72
N PHE A 69 16.86 -7.25 -1.43
CA PHE A 69 17.57 -8.37 -0.79
C PHE A 69 18.13 -9.39 -1.79
N SER A 70 17.68 -9.33 -3.04
CA SER A 70 18.01 -10.26 -4.14
C SER A 70 17.62 -11.71 -3.84
N ILE A 71 16.59 -11.91 -3.02
CA ILE A 71 16.06 -13.22 -2.63
C ILE A 71 14.55 -13.14 -2.41
N ASP A 72 13.90 -14.29 -2.39
CA ASP A 72 12.54 -14.39 -1.84
C ASP A 72 12.60 -14.37 -0.31
N LEU A 73 11.97 -13.37 0.30
CA LEU A 73 11.98 -13.20 1.76
C LEU A 73 10.97 -14.09 2.50
N SER A 74 10.10 -14.79 1.77
CA SER A 74 9.18 -15.79 2.32
C SER A 74 9.80 -17.19 2.43
N ASP A 75 10.87 -17.45 1.67
CA ASP A 75 11.60 -18.71 1.68
C ASP A 75 12.68 -18.72 2.78
N GLY A 76 12.46 -19.54 3.81
CA GLY A 76 13.35 -19.65 4.96
C GLY A 76 14.75 -20.16 4.61
N GLU A 77 14.89 -21.04 3.61
CA GLU A 77 16.18 -21.59 3.19
C GLU A 77 16.99 -20.54 2.43
N ARG A 78 16.36 -19.82 1.50
CA ARG A 78 17.02 -18.72 0.76
C ARG A 78 17.46 -17.60 1.69
N VAL A 79 16.64 -17.28 2.68
CA VAL A 79 17.02 -16.33 3.74
C VAL A 79 18.25 -16.83 4.50
N ALA A 80 18.28 -18.10 4.92
CA ALA A 80 19.40 -18.66 5.68
C ALA A 80 20.70 -18.63 4.86
N GLN A 81 20.64 -19.03 3.59
CA GLN A 81 21.77 -18.96 2.66
C GLN A 81 22.28 -17.53 2.50
N ARG A 82 21.37 -16.58 2.25
CA ARG A 82 21.72 -15.17 2.07
C ARG A 82 22.37 -14.56 3.31
N LYS A 83 21.96 -14.96 4.52
CA LYS A 83 22.60 -14.53 5.76
C LYS A 83 24.06 -14.98 5.84
N VAL A 84 24.33 -16.25 5.48
CA VAL A 84 25.70 -16.78 5.48
C VAL A 84 26.56 -16.04 4.46
N GLU A 85 26.04 -15.81 3.26
CA GLU A 85 26.73 -15.03 2.22
C GLU A 85 27.08 -13.62 2.71
N LEU A 86 26.10 -12.89 3.26
CA LEU A 86 26.31 -11.51 3.72
C LEU A 86 27.27 -11.42 4.91
N LYS A 87 27.25 -12.40 5.84
CA LYS A 87 28.24 -12.46 6.93
C LYS A 87 29.65 -12.67 6.39
N LYS A 88 29.82 -13.61 5.45
CA LYS A 88 31.10 -13.86 4.79
C LYS A 88 31.63 -12.61 4.07
N LYS A 89 30.74 -11.85 3.41
CA LYS A 89 31.09 -10.57 2.75
C LYS A 89 31.66 -9.54 3.73
N LEU A 90 31.08 -9.41 4.94
CA LEU A 90 31.59 -8.50 5.97
C LEU A 90 32.93 -8.94 6.55
N GLU A 91 33.12 -10.25 6.76
CA GLU A 91 34.27 -10.78 7.48
C GLU A 91 35.53 -10.91 6.62
N THR A 92 35.40 -11.24 5.33
CA THR A 92 36.56 -11.72 4.54
C THR A 92 36.61 -11.26 3.09
N GLN A 93 35.57 -10.61 2.55
CA GLN A 93 35.46 -10.37 1.09
C GLN A 93 35.07 -8.94 0.70
N LEU A 94 35.20 -7.97 1.60
CA LEU A 94 34.88 -6.56 1.30
C LEU A 94 35.70 -6.04 0.11
N ASP A 95 37.01 -6.29 0.10
CA ASP A 95 37.91 -5.86 -0.97
C ASP A 95 37.67 -6.63 -2.29
N GLU A 96 37.20 -7.87 -2.21
CA GLU A 96 36.89 -8.70 -3.39
C GLU A 96 35.58 -8.26 -4.07
N GLU A 97 34.59 -7.84 -3.28
CA GLU A 97 33.35 -7.24 -3.80
C GLU A 97 33.63 -5.87 -4.43
N MET A 98 34.55 -5.09 -3.85
CA MET A 98 34.98 -3.83 -4.47
C MET A 98 35.67 -4.03 -5.83
N ARG A 99 36.35 -5.16 -6.04
CA ARG A 99 36.95 -5.53 -7.33
C ARG A 99 35.91 -5.81 -8.42
N GLN A 100 34.68 -6.13 -8.05
CA GLN A 100 33.59 -6.41 -9.00
C GLN A 100 32.84 -5.14 -9.43
N LEU A 101 33.15 -3.98 -8.85
CA LEU A 101 32.54 -2.72 -9.24
C LEU A 101 33.03 -2.27 -10.62
N PRO A 102 32.19 -1.60 -11.43
CA PRO A 102 32.54 -1.20 -12.79
C PRO A 102 33.74 -0.25 -12.89
N PHE A 103 34.12 0.41 -11.80
CA PHE A 103 35.25 1.35 -11.68
C PHE A 103 36.39 0.80 -10.81
N SER A 104 36.41 -0.49 -10.50
CA SER A 104 37.36 -1.10 -9.56
C SER A 104 38.83 -0.93 -9.96
N GLU A 105 39.12 -1.00 -11.26
CA GLU A 105 40.48 -0.80 -11.81
C GLU A 105 40.99 0.63 -11.58
N CYS A 106 40.11 1.62 -11.61
CA CYS A 106 40.45 3.03 -11.36
C CYS A 106 40.64 3.33 -9.86
N ILE A 107 39.95 2.60 -8.99
CA ILE A 107 40.09 2.68 -7.53
C ILE A 107 41.37 2.00 -7.05
N ILE A 108 41.64 0.77 -7.51
CA ILE A 108 42.76 -0.05 -7.05
C ILE A 108 44.09 0.44 -7.62
N GLY A 109 44.07 1.05 -8.81
CA GLY A 109 45.25 1.66 -9.45
C GLY A 109 45.72 2.99 -8.86
N LYS A 110 45.15 3.45 -7.72
CA LYS A 110 45.45 4.76 -7.06
C LYS A 110 45.21 6.01 -7.93
N LYS A 111 44.26 5.97 -8.87
CA LYS A 111 43.82 7.18 -9.60
C LYS A 111 42.56 7.82 -8.99
N ALA A 112 41.80 7.08 -8.19
CA ALA A 112 40.69 7.64 -7.41
C ALA A 112 41.19 8.25 -6.09
N ASP A 113 40.51 9.32 -5.64
CA ASP A 113 40.68 9.92 -4.31
C ASP A 113 40.47 8.84 -3.22
N GLU A 114 41.44 8.70 -2.29
CA GLU A 114 41.38 7.76 -1.15
C GLU A 114 40.08 7.95 -0.34
N ASN A 115 39.55 9.17 -0.29
CA ASN A 115 38.27 9.48 0.38
C ASN A 115 37.09 8.74 -0.26
N ASN A 116 37.04 8.62 -1.60
CA ASN A 116 35.97 7.93 -2.30
C ASN A 116 36.00 6.42 -2.02
N VAL A 117 37.19 5.84 -1.92
CA VAL A 117 37.39 4.41 -1.61
C VAL A 117 36.87 4.09 -0.22
N GLU A 118 37.23 4.93 0.76
CA GLU A 118 36.80 4.78 2.15
C GLU A 118 35.28 4.97 2.28
N GLU A 119 34.70 5.93 1.55
CA GLU A 119 33.26 6.15 1.51
C GLU A 119 32.50 4.96 0.92
N ILE A 120 32.95 4.41 -0.21
CA ILE A 120 32.37 3.22 -0.84
C ILE A 120 32.40 2.04 0.13
N ARG A 121 33.55 1.78 0.78
CA ARG A 121 33.67 0.71 1.79
C ARG A 121 32.67 0.89 2.91
N ARG A 122 32.60 2.11 3.47
CA ARG A 122 31.70 2.45 4.58
C ARG A 122 30.25 2.22 4.20
N LYS A 123 29.82 2.72 3.03
CA LYS A 123 28.42 2.64 2.55
C LYS A 123 28.02 1.21 2.21
N PHE A 124 28.90 0.45 1.56
CA PHE A 124 28.66 -0.96 1.30
C PHE A 124 28.53 -1.76 2.61
N LYS A 125 29.45 -1.53 3.56
CA LYS A 125 29.41 -2.17 4.88
C LYS A 125 28.08 -1.86 5.59
N GLU A 126 27.69 -0.59 5.64
CA GLU A 126 26.42 -0.17 6.25
C GLU A 126 25.21 -0.86 5.59
N LEU A 127 25.18 -0.91 4.25
CA LEU A 127 24.12 -1.59 3.50
C LEU A 127 24.02 -3.08 3.86
N VAL A 128 25.15 -3.78 3.91
CA VAL A 128 25.20 -5.21 4.26
C VAL A 128 24.77 -5.44 5.71
N GLU A 129 25.24 -4.61 6.65
CA GLU A 129 24.84 -4.67 8.06
C GLU A 129 23.32 -4.43 8.23
N LEU A 130 22.74 -3.50 7.47
CA LEU A 130 21.30 -3.26 7.45
C LEU A 130 20.52 -4.46 6.90
N LYS A 131 20.98 -5.05 5.78
CA LYS A 131 20.36 -6.26 5.22
C LYS A 131 20.39 -7.41 6.24
N LEU A 132 21.54 -7.64 6.86
CA LEU A 132 21.69 -8.66 7.91
C LEU A 132 20.78 -8.38 9.10
N LYS A 133 20.69 -7.13 9.56
CA LYS A 133 19.81 -6.75 10.67
C LYS A 133 18.36 -7.14 10.44
N PHE A 134 17.85 -7.00 9.21
CA PHE A 134 16.52 -7.48 8.86
C PHE A 134 16.43 -9.01 8.77
N LEU A 135 17.41 -9.66 8.11
CA LEU A 135 17.40 -11.12 7.94
C LEU A 135 17.66 -11.89 9.25
N ASP A 136 18.32 -11.27 10.23
CA ASP A 136 18.55 -11.79 11.58
C ASP A 136 17.32 -11.68 12.49
N LEU A 137 16.24 -11.02 12.06
CA LEU A 137 14.98 -11.07 12.78
C LEU A 137 14.42 -12.50 12.81
N PRO A 138 13.74 -12.89 13.91
CA PRO A 138 12.95 -14.12 13.97
C PRO A 138 11.96 -14.20 12.79
N SER A 139 11.72 -15.41 12.28
CA SER A 139 10.85 -15.67 11.13
C SER A 139 9.47 -15.04 11.30
N GLU A 140 8.85 -15.20 12.47
CA GLU A 140 7.55 -14.62 12.80
C GLU A 140 7.53 -13.09 12.64
N LYS A 141 8.59 -12.41 13.12
CA LYS A 141 8.69 -10.95 13.02
C LYS A 141 8.90 -10.50 11.57
N ARG A 142 9.75 -11.20 10.83
CA ARG A 142 9.99 -10.88 9.41
C ARG A 142 8.71 -11.08 8.60
N LEU A 143 8.02 -12.21 8.73
CA LEU A 143 6.77 -12.48 8.02
C LEU A 143 5.68 -11.49 8.40
N SER A 144 5.61 -11.06 9.67
CA SER A 144 4.71 -9.99 10.08
C SER A 144 5.00 -8.66 9.37
N ILE A 145 6.27 -8.27 9.24
CA ILE A 145 6.66 -7.05 8.50
C ILE A 145 6.29 -7.20 7.02
N LEU A 146 6.58 -8.34 6.40
CA LEU A 146 6.26 -8.59 4.98
C LEU A 146 4.76 -8.61 4.71
N GLY A 147 3.97 -9.27 5.55
CA GLY A 147 2.51 -9.28 5.46
C GLY A 147 1.93 -7.88 5.56
N PHE A 148 2.51 -7.04 6.43
CA PHE A 148 2.14 -5.64 6.53
C PHE A 148 2.41 -4.86 5.23
N GLN A 149 3.61 -5.00 4.65
CA GLN A 149 3.98 -4.34 3.39
C GLN A 149 3.02 -4.74 2.26
N SER A 150 2.71 -6.03 2.16
CA SER A 150 1.78 -6.56 1.17
C SER A 150 0.39 -5.92 1.29
N GLU A 151 -0.14 -5.83 2.51
CA GLU A 151 -1.48 -5.28 2.74
C GLU A 151 -1.52 -3.75 2.56
N GLN A 152 -0.44 -3.02 2.86
CA GLN A 152 -0.36 -1.59 2.54
C GLN A 152 -0.30 -1.31 1.04
N LEU A 153 0.47 -2.10 0.29
CA LEU A 153 0.49 -2.01 -1.17
C LEU A 153 -0.90 -2.29 -1.75
N LYS A 154 -1.62 -3.26 -1.18
CA LYS A 154 -3.01 -3.56 -1.57
C LYS A 154 -3.93 -2.35 -1.30
N ASN A 155 -3.91 -1.82 -0.08
CA ASN A 155 -4.73 -0.65 0.29
C ASN A 155 -4.44 0.57 -0.60
N ARG A 156 -3.17 0.81 -0.94
CA ARG A 156 -2.79 1.93 -1.82
C ARG A 156 -3.37 1.77 -3.24
N LYS A 157 -3.28 0.56 -3.82
CA LYS A 157 -3.88 0.27 -5.13
C LYS A 157 -5.37 0.52 -5.13
N GLU A 158 -6.05 0.12 -4.06
CA GLU A 158 -7.50 0.30 -3.93
C GLU A 158 -7.90 1.78 -3.75
N ILE A 159 -7.07 2.59 -3.07
CA ILE A 159 -7.25 4.05 -3.05
C ILE A 159 -7.10 4.63 -4.46
N GLU A 160 -6.09 4.20 -5.21
CA GLU A 160 -5.87 4.63 -6.60
C GLU A 160 -7.05 4.22 -7.52
N GLU A 161 -7.61 3.02 -7.31
CA GLU A 161 -8.81 2.55 -8.02
C GLU A 161 -10.05 3.40 -7.68
N ILE A 162 -10.28 3.74 -6.41
CA ILE A 162 -11.40 4.61 -6.01
C ILE A 162 -11.24 6.01 -6.57
N GLN A 163 -10.01 6.55 -6.61
CA GLN A 163 -9.74 7.84 -7.23
C GLN A 163 -10.05 7.83 -8.74
N LYS A 164 -9.76 6.72 -9.42
CA LYS A 164 -10.13 6.54 -10.82
C LYS A 164 -11.65 6.54 -11.00
N VAL A 165 -12.37 5.76 -10.19
CA VAL A 165 -13.86 5.74 -10.22
C VAL A 165 -14.42 7.13 -9.94
N GLN A 166 -13.87 7.86 -8.97
CA GLN A 166 -14.29 9.23 -8.69
C GLN A 166 -14.12 10.14 -9.91
N GLY A 167 -12.97 10.08 -10.59
CA GLY A 167 -12.75 10.86 -11.83
C GLY A 167 -13.76 10.54 -12.93
N GLU A 168 -14.10 9.25 -13.12
CA GLU A 168 -15.13 8.83 -14.08
C GLU A 168 -16.52 9.35 -13.69
N VAL A 169 -16.85 9.35 -12.39
CA VAL A 169 -18.13 9.88 -11.89
C VAL A 169 -18.20 11.41 -12.04
N GLU A 170 -17.11 12.13 -11.79
CA GLU A 170 -17.02 13.59 -11.97
C GLU A 170 -17.21 13.98 -13.45
N GLU A 171 -16.61 13.23 -14.38
CA GLU A 171 -16.82 13.44 -15.80
C GLU A 171 -18.30 13.23 -16.18
N ASN A 172 -18.93 12.16 -15.68
CA ASN A 172 -20.35 11.90 -15.93
C ASN A 172 -21.24 13.01 -15.34
N ALA A 173 -20.95 13.48 -14.12
CA ALA A 173 -21.67 14.59 -13.48
C ALA A 173 -21.66 15.87 -14.32
N ASN A 174 -20.50 16.16 -14.92
CA ASN A 174 -20.31 17.29 -15.81
C ASN A 174 -21.09 17.12 -17.13
N GLN A 175 -21.10 15.92 -17.70
CA GLN A 175 -21.87 15.61 -18.92
C GLN A 175 -23.38 15.77 -18.67
N ILE A 176 -23.92 15.16 -17.62
CA ILE A 176 -25.35 15.27 -17.25
C ILE A 176 -25.72 16.74 -16.96
N SER A 177 -24.85 17.49 -16.27
CA SER A 177 -25.10 18.91 -16.00
C SER A 177 -25.16 19.76 -17.29
N LYS A 178 -24.36 19.44 -18.32
CA LYS A 178 -24.47 20.09 -19.63
C LYS A 178 -25.81 19.78 -20.31
N LEU A 179 -26.19 18.49 -20.34
CA LEU A 179 -27.46 18.05 -20.93
C LEU A 179 -28.68 18.63 -20.23
N LEU A 180 -28.62 18.78 -18.90
CA LEU A 180 -29.66 19.46 -18.11
C LEU A 180 -29.78 20.92 -18.50
N ASN A 181 -28.66 21.65 -18.56
CA ASN A 181 -28.65 23.05 -18.96
C ASN A 181 -29.18 23.27 -20.38
N GLU A 182 -28.94 22.33 -21.30
CA GLU A 182 -29.47 22.38 -22.67
C GLU A 182 -31.00 22.23 -22.70
N VAL A 183 -31.54 21.29 -21.91
CA VAL A 183 -33.00 21.08 -21.80
C VAL A 183 -33.69 22.22 -21.06
N GLU A 184 -33.08 22.76 -20.02
CA GLU A 184 -33.62 23.93 -19.30
C GLU A 184 -33.65 25.17 -20.21
N LYS A 185 -32.63 25.37 -21.04
CA LYS A 185 -32.62 26.48 -22.01
C LYS A 185 -33.62 26.28 -23.15
N SER A 186 -33.81 25.05 -23.62
CA SER A 186 -34.76 24.77 -24.71
C SER A 186 -36.22 24.87 -24.24
N SER A 187 -36.52 24.43 -23.02
CA SER A 187 -37.83 24.56 -22.36
C SER A 187 -38.18 26.00 -21.98
N GLN A 188 -37.20 26.87 -21.70
CA GLN A 188 -37.46 28.30 -21.49
C GLN A 188 -37.69 29.09 -22.79
N ARG A 189 -37.11 28.63 -23.91
CA ARG A 189 -37.16 29.34 -25.21
C ARG A 189 -38.38 29.01 -26.05
N LYS A 190 -38.89 27.79 -25.93
CA LYS A 190 -40.16 27.36 -26.52
C LYS A 190 -41.12 27.22 -25.36
N ASN A 191 -42.31 27.83 -25.40
CA ASN A 191 -43.40 27.49 -24.48
C ASN A 191 -43.78 26.01 -24.71
N LEU A 192 -42.97 25.09 -24.22
CA LEU A 192 -43.15 23.65 -24.38
C LEU A 192 -44.08 23.20 -23.27
N ASP A 193 -45.36 23.31 -23.55
CA ASP A 193 -46.48 22.61 -22.91
C ASP A 193 -46.45 21.11 -23.33
N ASP A 194 -45.25 20.54 -23.45
CA ASP A 194 -45.01 19.20 -24.01
C ASP A 194 -44.55 18.29 -22.87
N ASP A 195 -45.46 17.46 -22.37
CA ASP A 195 -45.26 16.50 -21.27
C ASP A 195 -43.96 15.68 -21.43
N SER A 196 -43.49 15.48 -22.67
CA SER A 196 -42.23 14.79 -22.96
C SER A 196 -40.99 15.58 -22.53
N ALA A 197 -40.98 16.91 -22.61
CA ALA A 197 -39.84 17.74 -22.20
C ALA A 197 -39.72 17.82 -20.68
N GLU A 198 -40.85 17.89 -19.97
CA GLU A 198 -40.88 17.84 -18.51
C GLU A 198 -40.44 16.47 -17.98
N SER A 199 -40.90 15.39 -18.62
CA SER A 199 -40.49 14.02 -18.31
C SER A 199 -38.98 13.83 -18.49
N LEU A 200 -38.42 14.31 -19.60
CA LEU A 200 -36.98 14.28 -19.87
C LEU A 200 -36.17 15.06 -18.82
N LEU A 201 -36.62 16.27 -18.48
CA LEU A 201 -35.99 17.10 -17.45
C LEU A 201 -35.99 16.41 -16.08
N LEU A 202 -37.12 15.81 -15.70
CA LEU A 202 -37.25 15.09 -14.44
C LEU A 202 -36.30 13.88 -14.36
N VAL A 203 -36.23 13.08 -15.42
CA VAL A 203 -35.33 11.92 -15.48
C VAL A 203 -33.87 12.35 -15.37
N ARG A 204 -33.46 13.39 -16.11
CA ARG A 204 -32.08 13.91 -16.04
C ARG A 204 -31.73 14.48 -14.67
N LYS A 205 -32.69 15.11 -13.97
CA LYS A 205 -32.48 15.58 -12.58
C LYS A 205 -32.24 14.41 -11.63
N VAL A 206 -33.03 13.34 -11.76
CA VAL A 206 -32.86 12.11 -10.95
C VAL A 206 -31.52 11.44 -11.26
N ARG A 207 -31.11 11.37 -12.53
CA ARG A 207 -29.78 10.88 -12.91
C ARG A 207 -28.65 11.68 -12.26
N LYS A 208 -28.74 13.01 -12.32
CA LYS A 208 -27.78 13.90 -11.65
C LYS A 208 -27.71 13.61 -10.15
N GLU A 209 -28.85 13.49 -9.47
CA GLU A 209 -28.89 13.17 -8.04
C GLU A 209 -28.23 11.81 -7.73
N ILE A 210 -28.44 10.78 -8.57
CA ILE A 210 -27.76 9.48 -8.45
C ILE A 210 -26.24 9.64 -8.60
N VAL A 211 -25.78 10.44 -9.57
CA VAL A 211 -24.35 10.68 -9.80
C VAL A 211 -23.73 11.50 -8.67
N ASP A 212 -24.42 12.52 -8.16
CA ASP A 212 -23.98 13.28 -6.99
C ASP A 212 -23.87 12.38 -5.75
N LEU A 213 -24.80 11.43 -5.58
CA LEU A 213 -24.69 10.39 -4.55
C LEU A 213 -23.49 9.47 -4.77
N LYS A 214 -23.17 9.10 -6.02
CA LYS A 214 -21.94 8.33 -6.34
C LYS A 214 -20.69 9.10 -5.89
N LEU A 215 -20.58 10.39 -6.22
CA LEU A 215 -19.47 11.23 -5.80
C LEU A 215 -19.33 11.25 -4.28
N LYS A 216 -20.44 11.50 -3.58
CA LYS A 216 -20.47 11.54 -2.12
C LYS A 216 -20.01 10.22 -1.48
N ILE A 217 -20.41 9.07 -2.01
CA ILE A 217 -19.97 7.77 -1.46
C ILE A 217 -18.51 7.47 -1.79
N THR A 218 -18.01 7.86 -2.97
CA THR A 218 -16.59 7.67 -3.33
C THR A 218 -15.69 8.56 -2.49
N GLU A 219 -16.08 9.81 -2.23
CA GLU A 219 -15.36 10.72 -1.33
C GLU A 219 -15.32 10.16 0.11
N LYS A 220 -16.47 9.71 0.62
CA LYS A 220 -16.54 9.05 1.93
C LYS A 220 -15.64 7.82 2.01
N ALA A 221 -15.62 6.99 0.96
CA ALA A 221 -14.78 5.81 0.90
C ALA A 221 -13.29 6.17 0.88
N GLN A 222 -12.89 7.18 0.11
CA GLN A 222 -11.51 7.67 0.07
C GLN A 222 -11.07 8.22 1.44
N GLN A 223 -11.91 9.02 2.09
CA GLN A 223 -11.64 9.52 3.46
C GLN A 223 -11.50 8.36 4.45
N ARG A 224 -12.39 7.37 4.39
CA ARG A 224 -12.34 6.17 5.23
C ARG A 224 -11.07 5.36 5.01
N LEU A 225 -10.68 5.11 3.76
CA LEU A 225 -9.44 4.39 3.45
C LEU A 225 -8.19 5.15 3.88
N SER A 226 -8.19 6.46 3.73
CA SER A 226 -7.09 7.31 4.19
C SER A 226 -6.94 7.24 5.72
N ARG A 227 -8.06 7.28 6.47
CA ARG A 227 -8.05 7.06 7.93
C ARG A 227 -7.55 5.67 8.30
N ILE A 228 -8.02 4.63 7.61
CA ILE A 228 -7.57 3.25 7.83
C ILE A 228 -6.06 3.14 7.58
N SER A 229 -5.54 3.75 6.50
CA SER A 229 -4.11 3.76 6.20
C SER A 229 -3.31 4.44 7.32
N ASN A 230 -3.74 5.63 7.77
CA ASN A 230 -3.05 6.39 8.82
C ASN A 230 -3.06 5.64 10.15
N ALA A 231 -4.21 5.11 10.58
CA ALA A 231 -4.31 4.32 11.80
C ALA A 231 -3.39 3.08 11.71
N ARG A 232 -3.33 2.45 10.54
CA ARG A 232 -2.42 1.34 10.30
C ARG A 232 -0.95 1.76 10.41
N ASP A 233 -0.54 2.86 9.79
CA ASP A 233 0.84 3.38 9.92
C ASP A 233 1.23 3.60 11.37
N THR A 234 0.35 4.26 12.14
CA THR A 234 0.52 4.50 13.57
C THR A 234 0.69 3.18 14.34
N LEU A 235 -0.21 2.21 14.13
CA LEU A 235 -0.15 0.92 14.80
C LEU A 235 1.16 0.17 14.48
N ASN A 236 1.69 0.29 13.27
CA ASN A 236 2.93 -0.39 12.89
C ASN A 236 4.18 0.24 13.49
N GLN A 237 4.22 1.57 13.57
CA GLN A 237 5.29 2.25 14.32
C GLN A 237 5.37 1.70 15.75
N PHE A 238 4.22 1.51 16.41
CA PHE A 238 4.16 0.93 17.76
C PHE A 238 4.36 -0.58 17.80
N ALA A 239 4.01 -1.33 16.75
CA ALA A 239 4.33 -2.75 16.64
C ALA A 239 5.86 -2.98 16.66
N THR A 240 6.64 -2.14 15.99
CA THR A 240 8.11 -2.24 16.05
C THR A 240 8.62 -1.98 17.47
N LEU A 241 8.02 -1.03 18.20
CA LEU A 241 8.39 -0.70 19.57
C LEU A 241 8.11 -1.85 20.53
N VAL A 242 6.92 -2.44 20.47
CA VAL A 242 6.55 -3.57 21.34
C VAL A 242 7.40 -4.81 21.03
N ASN A 243 7.93 -4.94 19.81
CA ASN A 243 8.77 -6.07 19.42
C ASN A 243 10.27 -5.90 19.72
N ARG A 244 10.74 -4.74 20.19
CA ARG A 244 12.13 -4.53 20.61
C ARG A 244 12.46 -5.28 21.90
N ASN A 245 13.73 -5.63 22.11
CA ASN A 245 14.17 -6.26 23.36
C ASN A 245 13.89 -5.35 24.56
N ASP A 246 13.45 -5.94 25.67
CA ASP A 246 12.98 -5.21 26.85
C ASP A 246 14.05 -4.29 27.47
N SER A 247 15.33 -4.65 27.33
CA SER A 247 16.46 -3.83 27.78
C SER A 247 16.69 -2.54 27.00
N LYS A 248 16.02 -2.35 25.85
CA LYS A 248 16.23 -1.22 24.93
C LYS A 248 15.03 -0.28 24.81
N VAL A 249 13.94 -0.52 25.54
CA VAL A 249 12.73 0.32 25.44
C VAL A 249 12.50 1.05 26.75
N SER A 250 12.44 2.38 26.68
CA SER A 250 12.24 3.19 27.89
C SER A 250 10.83 3.03 28.44
N ARG A 251 10.65 3.40 29.71
CA ARG A 251 9.34 3.42 30.36
C ARG A 251 8.34 4.33 29.69
N LYS A 252 8.81 5.52 29.35
CA LYS A 252 7.99 6.54 28.72
C LYS A 252 7.49 6.04 27.36
N ASP A 253 8.35 5.37 26.60
CA ASP A 253 8.00 4.88 25.25
C ASP A 253 6.96 3.76 25.30
N LEU A 254 7.08 2.78 26.21
CA LEU A 254 6.08 1.71 26.34
C LEU A 254 4.71 2.23 26.76
N LEU A 255 4.66 3.16 27.73
CA LEU A 255 3.40 3.77 28.18
C LEU A 255 2.78 4.64 27.09
N GLN A 256 3.60 5.42 26.37
CA GLN A 256 3.13 6.22 25.24
C GLN A 256 2.61 5.32 24.12
N GLY A 257 3.31 4.24 23.79
CA GLY A 257 2.86 3.28 22.79
C GLY A 257 1.54 2.62 23.15
N TYR A 258 1.37 2.18 24.41
CA TYR A 258 0.09 1.67 24.90
C TYR A 258 -1.04 2.69 24.73
N ARG A 259 -0.82 3.94 25.19
CA ARG A 259 -1.84 5.00 25.10
C ARG A 259 -2.22 5.30 23.67
N SER A 260 -1.24 5.46 22.78
CA SER A 260 -1.50 5.74 21.36
C SER A 260 -2.25 4.59 20.68
N VAL A 261 -1.83 3.34 20.89
CA VAL A 261 -2.54 2.17 20.34
C VAL A 261 -3.96 2.07 20.89
N THR A 262 -4.16 2.36 22.17
CA THR A 262 -5.48 2.36 22.80
C THR A 262 -6.39 3.45 22.22
N THR A 263 -5.86 4.66 21.98
CA THR A 263 -6.59 5.74 21.31
C THR A 263 -7.03 5.35 19.91
N GLU A 264 -6.14 4.79 19.09
CA GLU A 264 -6.49 4.32 17.74
C GLU A 264 -7.55 3.22 17.80
N TRP A 265 -7.42 2.27 18.72
CA TRP A 265 -8.41 1.21 18.93
C TRP A 265 -9.79 1.78 19.31
N ARG A 266 -9.85 2.77 20.21
CA ARG A 266 -11.09 3.45 20.60
C ARG A 266 -11.75 4.14 19.40
N ILE A 267 -10.98 4.92 18.63
CA ILE A 267 -11.48 5.63 17.44
C ILE A 267 -12.07 4.64 16.43
N LEU A 268 -11.35 3.55 16.14
CA LEU A 268 -11.81 2.53 15.18
C LEU A 268 -13.11 1.85 15.62
N LEU A 269 -13.28 1.63 16.93
CA LEU A 269 -14.49 1.06 17.49
C LEU A 269 -15.66 2.02 17.53
N ASP A 270 -15.43 3.24 17.99
CA ASP A 270 -16.49 4.24 18.04
C ASP A 270 -17.01 4.53 16.64
N ASP A 271 -16.12 4.58 15.65
CA ASP A 271 -16.53 4.65 14.25
C ASP A 271 -17.28 3.40 13.80
N LEU A 272 -17.03 2.19 14.32
CA LEU A 272 -17.77 0.97 13.93
C LEU A 272 -19.24 1.06 14.32
N PHE A 273 -19.50 1.68 15.46
CA PHE A 273 -20.83 1.81 16.03
C PHE A 273 -21.60 3.05 15.56
N LYS A 274 -20.96 3.97 14.82
CA LYS A 274 -21.67 5.04 14.12
C LYS A 274 -22.45 4.41 12.96
N SER A 275 -23.78 4.47 13.03
CA SER A 275 -24.63 4.11 11.90
C SER A 275 -24.35 5.07 10.74
N ASP A 276 -23.99 4.54 9.57
CA ASP A 276 -24.04 5.31 8.34
C ASP A 276 -25.51 5.69 8.10
N ASN A 277 -25.83 6.99 8.28
CA ASN A 277 -27.19 7.50 8.23
C ASN A 277 -27.91 7.14 6.92
N GLU A 278 -29.23 6.92 6.99
CA GLU A 278 -30.17 6.63 5.87
C GLU A 278 -30.14 7.64 4.69
N SER A 279 -29.40 8.74 4.82
CA SER A 279 -29.26 9.85 3.85
C SER A 279 -28.65 9.46 2.48
N ASP A 280 -28.22 8.23 2.30
CA ASP A 280 -27.56 7.76 1.07
C ASP A 280 -28.42 6.69 0.33
N ALA A 281 -29.75 6.76 0.44
CA ALA A 281 -30.64 5.98 -0.42
C ALA A 281 -30.75 6.67 -1.80
N PRO A 282 -30.63 5.94 -2.93
CA PRO A 282 -30.78 6.57 -4.23
C PRO A 282 -32.24 6.97 -4.47
N PRO A 283 -32.49 8.09 -5.17
CA PRO A 283 -33.85 8.50 -5.51
C PRO A 283 -34.57 7.42 -6.31
N LYS A 284 -35.91 7.43 -6.24
CA LYS A 284 -36.74 6.58 -7.10
C LYS A 284 -36.73 7.14 -8.51
N ILE A 285 -36.61 6.25 -9.48
CA ILE A 285 -36.75 6.62 -10.89
C ILE A 285 -38.24 6.86 -11.15
N PRO A 286 -38.62 8.01 -11.75
CA PRO A 286 -40.02 8.29 -12.02
C PRO A 286 -40.60 7.26 -13.01
N THR A 287 -41.88 6.96 -12.86
CA THR A 287 -42.63 6.09 -13.75
C THR A 287 -43.54 6.93 -14.63
N PHE A 288 -43.50 6.70 -15.93
CA PHE A 288 -44.33 7.38 -16.92
C PHE A 288 -45.08 6.35 -17.77
N ASP A 289 -46.14 6.78 -18.47
CA ASP A 289 -46.78 5.96 -19.49
C ASP A 289 -45.83 5.82 -20.70
N GLU A 290 -45.35 4.61 -20.97
CA GLU A 290 -44.36 4.36 -22.03
C GLU A 290 -44.89 4.72 -23.43
N SER A 291 -46.22 4.74 -23.61
CA SER A 291 -46.86 5.03 -24.89
C SER A 291 -46.81 6.51 -25.32
N THR A 292 -46.51 7.42 -24.39
CA THR A 292 -46.47 8.88 -24.63
C THR A 292 -45.07 9.47 -24.60
N LEU A 293 -44.04 8.66 -24.34
CA LEU A 293 -42.65 9.13 -24.22
C LEU A 293 -41.93 9.18 -25.56
N SER A 294 -41.08 10.18 -25.74
CA SER A 294 -40.09 10.18 -26.82
C SER A 294 -39.03 9.09 -26.63
N GLU A 295 -38.42 8.62 -27.74
CA GLU A 295 -37.31 7.65 -27.72
C GLU A 295 -36.15 8.13 -26.84
N GLU A 296 -35.85 9.43 -26.86
CA GLU A 296 -34.80 10.03 -26.03
C GLU A 296 -35.13 9.88 -24.53
N THR A 297 -36.38 10.12 -24.13
CA THR A 297 -36.81 9.98 -22.73
C THR A 297 -36.77 8.52 -22.28
N GLN A 298 -37.17 7.58 -23.13
CA GLN A 298 -37.07 6.15 -22.84
C GLN A 298 -35.62 5.71 -22.64
N ARG A 299 -34.68 6.18 -23.48
CA ARG A 299 -33.24 5.93 -23.32
C ARG A 299 -32.72 6.47 -21.99
N GLU A 300 -33.08 7.69 -21.64
CA GLU A 300 -32.66 8.34 -20.39
C GLU A 300 -33.19 7.62 -19.14
N ILE A 301 -34.40 7.08 -19.19
CA ILE A 301 -34.96 6.24 -18.11
C ILE A 301 -34.13 4.96 -17.95
N GLN A 302 -33.74 4.34 -19.07
CA GLN A 302 -32.92 3.14 -19.04
C GLN A 302 -31.52 3.43 -18.48
N GLU A 303 -30.88 4.52 -18.92
CA GLU A 303 -29.60 4.96 -18.37
C GLU A 303 -29.70 5.27 -16.87
N ALA A 304 -30.80 5.90 -16.41
CA ALA A 304 -31.04 6.13 -14.98
C ALA A 304 -31.16 4.82 -14.17
N LYS A 305 -31.84 3.80 -14.74
CA LYS A 305 -31.97 2.47 -14.12
C LYS A 305 -30.60 1.80 -13.95
N GLU A 306 -29.78 1.86 -14.99
CA GLU A 306 -28.42 1.33 -14.96
C GLU A 306 -27.52 2.10 -13.98
N GLU A 307 -27.61 3.43 -13.98
CA GLU A 307 -26.83 4.26 -13.05
C GLU A 307 -27.19 3.96 -11.59
N ARG A 308 -28.48 3.79 -11.29
CA ARG A 308 -28.98 3.40 -9.97
C ARG A 308 -28.50 2.01 -9.57
N ALA A 309 -28.53 1.05 -10.48
CA ALA A 309 -28.02 -0.31 -10.21
C ALA A 309 -26.51 -0.27 -9.90
N ARG A 310 -25.71 0.42 -10.73
CA ARG A 310 -24.27 0.60 -10.50
C ARG A 310 -23.97 1.32 -9.19
N TYR A 311 -24.79 2.30 -8.80
CA TYR A 311 -24.67 2.98 -7.50
C TYR A 311 -24.86 1.99 -6.34
N LEU A 312 -25.93 1.19 -6.37
CA LEU A 312 -26.23 0.23 -5.31
C LEU A 312 -25.14 -0.84 -5.18
N GLU A 313 -24.60 -1.31 -6.31
CA GLU A 313 -23.49 -2.25 -6.32
C GLU A 313 -22.20 -1.64 -5.75
N LEU A 314 -21.83 -0.44 -6.23
CA LEU A 314 -20.66 0.30 -5.73
C LEU A 314 -20.77 0.52 -4.21
N ARG A 315 -21.93 0.97 -3.74
CA ARG A 315 -22.20 1.17 -2.31
C ARG A 315 -21.99 -0.11 -1.52
N LYS A 316 -22.58 -1.23 -1.96
CA LYS A 316 -22.45 -2.54 -1.29
C LYS A 316 -20.99 -2.99 -1.22
N ASN A 317 -20.24 -2.83 -2.32
CA ASN A 317 -18.83 -3.22 -2.39
C ASN A 317 -17.98 -2.39 -1.42
N LEU A 318 -18.15 -1.06 -1.44
CA LEU A 318 -17.42 -0.13 -0.57
C LEU A 318 -17.74 -0.35 0.92
N GLU A 319 -19.01 -0.61 1.27
CA GLU A 319 -19.43 -0.92 2.64
C GLU A 319 -18.81 -2.24 3.12
N SER A 320 -18.92 -3.30 2.33
CA SER A 320 -18.38 -4.63 2.67
C SER A 320 -16.86 -4.61 2.86
N GLU A 321 -16.13 -4.06 1.89
CA GLU A 321 -14.68 -3.98 1.96
C GLU A 321 -14.20 -3.06 3.07
N GLY A 322 -14.83 -1.90 3.21
CA GLY A 322 -14.52 -0.95 4.26
C GLY A 322 -14.71 -1.55 5.66
N ASN A 323 -15.75 -2.37 5.85
CA ASN A 323 -16.02 -3.04 7.11
C ASN A 323 -14.98 -4.12 7.40
N ASN A 324 -14.68 -5.00 6.43
CA ASN A 324 -13.69 -6.06 6.59
C ASN A 324 -12.31 -5.52 7.00
N ARG A 325 -11.84 -4.43 6.35
CA ARG A 325 -10.55 -3.80 6.69
C ARG A 325 -10.55 -3.22 8.10
N LYS A 326 -11.64 -2.55 8.46
CA LYS A 326 -11.80 -1.95 9.78
C LYS A 326 -11.77 -3.02 10.87
N TYR A 327 -12.45 -4.16 10.67
CA TYR A 327 -12.37 -5.29 11.60
C TYR A 327 -10.94 -5.83 11.72
N GLY A 328 -10.24 -6.06 10.61
CA GLY A 328 -8.84 -6.50 10.64
C GLY A 328 -7.94 -5.54 11.42
N LEU A 329 -8.16 -4.22 11.26
CA LEU A 329 -7.40 -3.20 11.96
C LEU A 329 -7.74 -3.12 13.46
N ILE A 330 -9.02 -3.23 13.83
CA ILE A 330 -9.47 -3.32 15.23
C ILE A 330 -8.81 -4.51 15.92
N LEU A 331 -8.79 -5.69 15.27
CA LEU A 331 -8.15 -6.88 15.81
C LEU A 331 -6.63 -6.68 15.98
N THR A 332 -5.99 -6.03 15.00
CA THR A 332 -4.55 -5.71 15.07
C THR A 332 -4.25 -4.76 16.22
N ALA A 333 -5.02 -3.68 16.35
CA ALA A 333 -4.89 -2.73 17.45
C ALA A 333 -5.13 -3.39 18.81
N GLY A 334 -6.15 -4.25 18.92
CA GLY A 334 -6.45 -5.01 20.13
C GLY A 334 -5.31 -5.96 20.51
N ARG A 335 -4.73 -6.70 19.55
CA ARG A 335 -3.56 -7.55 19.77
C ARG A 335 -2.35 -6.75 20.23
N LEU A 336 -2.06 -5.61 19.59
CA LEU A 336 -0.96 -4.74 19.98
C LEU A 336 -1.16 -4.18 21.40
N ARG A 337 -2.39 -3.73 21.71
CA ARG A 337 -2.76 -3.27 23.06
C ARG A 337 -2.47 -4.35 24.11
N ALA A 338 -2.87 -5.59 23.84
CA ALA A 338 -2.57 -6.73 24.72
C ALA A 338 -1.06 -6.99 24.87
N GLN A 339 -0.29 -6.95 23.78
CA GLN A 339 1.17 -7.11 23.83
C GLN A 339 1.85 -6.00 24.66
N PHE A 340 1.38 -4.74 24.53
CA PHE A 340 1.87 -3.65 25.36
C PHE A 340 1.55 -3.87 26.84
N LEU A 341 0.33 -4.31 27.17
CA LEU A 341 -0.06 -4.64 28.55
C LEU A 341 0.80 -5.76 29.13
N GLU A 342 1.04 -6.85 28.38
CA GLU A 342 1.91 -7.94 28.82
C GLU A 342 3.34 -7.45 29.11
N LYS A 343 3.89 -6.59 28.25
CA LYS A 343 5.21 -6.01 28.48
C LYS A 343 5.27 -5.05 29.66
N LEU A 344 4.23 -4.24 29.86
CA LEU A 344 4.13 -3.36 31.03
C LEU A 344 4.02 -4.18 32.31
N LYS A 345 3.24 -5.26 32.32
CA LYS A 345 3.13 -6.21 33.44
C LYS A 345 4.45 -6.88 33.77
N LYS A 346 5.16 -7.42 32.76
CA LYS A 346 6.49 -8.05 32.96
C LYS A 346 7.51 -7.10 33.58
N ASN A 347 7.41 -5.81 33.28
CA ASN A 347 8.27 -4.77 33.85
C ASN A 347 7.77 -4.22 35.20
N SER A 348 6.83 -4.91 35.87
CA SER A 348 6.19 -4.51 37.14
C SER A 348 5.56 -3.12 37.11
N ARG A 349 4.95 -2.74 35.97
CA ARG A 349 4.36 -1.41 35.77
C ARG A 349 2.84 -1.49 35.82
N ASN A 350 2.30 -1.25 37.01
CA ASN A 350 0.89 -1.48 37.30
C ASN A 350 -0.05 -0.30 36.99
N GLU A 351 0.50 0.87 36.63
CA GLU A 351 -0.27 2.13 36.41
C GLU A 351 -1.34 2.01 35.31
N VAL A 352 -1.13 1.13 34.33
CA VAL A 352 -2.11 0.84 33.26
C VAL A 352 -3.24 -0.09 33.69
N PHE A 353 -3.11 -0.74 34.84
CA PHE A 353 -4.10 -1.64 35.41
C PHE A 353 -4.96 -0.98 36.50
N GLU A 354 -4.72 0.30 36.79
CA GLU A 354 -5.54 1.07 37.71
C GLU A 354 -6.93 1.28 37.09
N LEU A 355 -7.98 0.84 37.78
CA LEU A 355 -9.35 1.04 37.33
C LEU A 355 -9.69 2.53 37.33
N ASN A 356 -9.98 3.07 36.15
CA ASN A 356 -10.46 4.43 35.94
C ASN A 356 -11.65 4.41 34.97
N ASN A 357 -12.32 5.56 34.81
CA ASN A 357 -13.50 5.66 33.95
C ASN A 357 -13.20 5.24 32.50
N GLU A 358 -12.01 5.56 31.98
CA GLU A 358 -11.63 5.15 30.62
C GLU A 358 -11.54 3.62 30.48
N ASN A 359 -11.00 2.92 31.48
CA ASN A 359 -10.90 1.47 31.49
C ASN A 359 -12.28 0.80 31.56
N VAL A 360 -13.25 1.42 32.25
CA VAL A 360 -14.65 0.95 32.26
C VAL A 360 -15.30 1.12 30.90
N GLU A 361 -15.10 2.25 30.23
CA GLU A 361 -15.62 2.44 28.88
C GLU A 361 -14.97 1.49 27.86
N ASP A 362 -13.68 1.20 28.01
CA ASP A 362 -12.99 0.20 27.17
C ASP A 362 -13.61 -1.19 27.34
N LEU A 363 -13.97 -1.58 28.57
CA LEU A 363 -14.70 -2.83 28.82
C LEU A 363 -16.08 -2.83 28.12
N VAL A 364 -16.81 -1.71 28.18
CA VAL A 364 -18.08 -1.58 27.46
C VAL A 364 -17.88 -1.73 25.94
N ARG A 365 -16.84 -1.10 25.37
CA ARG A 365 -16.47 -1.25 23.96
C ARG A 365 -16.14 -2.70 23.60
N GLU A 366 -15.40 -3.41 24.45
CA GLU A 366 -15.08 -4.83 24.26
C GLU A 366 -16.31 -5.74 24.30
N ILE A 367 -17.27 -5.46 25.18
CA ILE A 367 -18.54 -6.20 25.24
C ILE A 367 -19.36 -5.96 23.97
N ARG A 368 -19.44 -4.72 23.49
CA ARG A 368 -20.16 -4.37 22.25
C ARG A 368 -19.57 -5.01 21.00
N LEU A 369 -18.31 -5.44 21.03
CA LEU A 369 -17.66 -6.16 19.95
C LEU A 369 -18.06 -7.64 19.84
N ILE A 370 -18.59 -8.24 20.91
CA ILE A 370 -18.87 -9.70 20.96
C ILE A 370 -19.74 -10.18 19.79
N PRO A 371 -20.82 -9.50 19.39
CA PRO A 371 -21.65 -9.91 18.26
C PRO A 371 -20.94 -9.91 16.90
N TYR A 372 -19.79 -9.24 16.79
CA TYR A 372 -19.05 -9.02 15.55
C TYR A 372 -17.76 -9.85 15.46
N ARG A 373 -17.53 -10.77 16.41
CA ARG A 373 -16.39 -11.69 16.36
C ARG A 373 -16.67 -12.81 15.35
N PRO A 374 -15.78 -13.09 14.38
CA PRO A 374 -15.91 -14.28 13.56
C PRO A 374 -15.80 -15.52 14.47
N VAL A 375 -16.71 -16.48 14.27
CA VAL A 375 -16.73 -17.78 14.97
C VAL A 375 -15.54 -18.63 14.58
#